data_AF-A0A7W0GCL1-F1
#
_entry.id   AF-A0A7W0GCL1-F1
#
_cell.length_a   1.000
_cell.length_b   1.000
_cell.length_c   1.000
_cell.angle_alpha   90.00
_cell.angle_beta   90.00
_cell.angle_gamma   90.00
#
_symmetry.space_group_name_H-M   'P 1'
#
loop_
_entity.id
_entity.type
_entity.pdbx_description
1 polymer ?
#
loop_
_entity_poly.entity_id
_entity_poly.type
_entity_poly.pdbx_seq_one_letter_code
_entity_poly.pdbx_strand_id
1 'polypeptide(L)'
;MRRPGPADVHDHRRREGRRLRRVTRPPPTFEPGDRVQLSDPKGRLHTVRLEAGKSFHTHRGAIAHDDLLGRPEGIVVQSTSGTAYLAVRPLLSDYVLSMPRGAAVIYPKDAGQIVMMGDVFPGARVIEAGAGSGALTCALLRAVGEQGSLVSYERREDFAATARANVESFFGGVHPRWELRIGELADNDVTDVDRVVLDMLDPWAVIGTAATALRPGGVVIGYVATVTQLSRLVEGLREHGAFMEPAAFETLVRPWHVVGLAVRPEHRMVAHTAFLVTARRLADGVTAPARQRRPAKSAV
;
A
#
# COMPACT_ATOMS: atom_id res chain seq x y z
N MET A 1 44.83 59.73 37.60
CA MET A 1 44.72 58.25 37.58
C MET A 1 43.81 57.83 36.43
N ARG A 2 44.03 56.62 35.89
CA ARG A 2 43.84 56.22 34.47
C ARG A 2 42.38 56.16 33.99
N ARG A 3 42.16 56.51 32.71
CA ARG A 3 40.93 56.20 31.95
C ARG A 3 40.84 54.68 31.71
N PRO A 4 39.65 54.05 31.79
CA PRO A 4 39.48 52.67 31.33
C PRO A 4 39.29 52.65 29.80
N GLY A 5 39.95 51.69 29.14
CA GLY A 5 39.86 51.42 27.70
C GLY A 5 38.60 50.62 27.32
N PRO A 6 38.36 50.39 26.02
CA PRO A 6 37.16 49.73 25.53
C PRO A 6 37.22 48.22 25.78
N ALA A 7 36.17 47.67 26.40
CA ALA A 7 36.04 46.24 26.63
C ALA A 7 35.34 45.56 25.43
N ASP A 8 36.12 44.68 24.81
CA ASP A 8 35.82 43.51 23.98
C ASP A 8 34.49 43.39 23.23
N VAL A 9 34.67 43.38 21.91
CA VAL A 9 33.79 42.86 20.88
C VAL A 9 33.53 41.37 21.16
N HIS A 10 32.28 41.00 21.43
CA HIS A 10 31.89 39.59 21.47
C HIS A 10 32.10 38.95 20.09
N ASP A 11 33.04 38.01 20.07
CA ASP A 11 33.35 37.03 19.03
C ASP A 11 32.08 36.36 18.50
N HIS A 12 31.53 36.91 17.42
CA HIS A 12 30.61 36.21 16.52
C HIS A 12 31.38 35.08 15.84
N ARG A 13 31.58 33.97 16.54
CA ARG A 13 31.97 32.71 15.91
C ARG A 13 30.93 32.38 14.86
N ARG A 14 31.31 32.62 13.61
CA ARG A 14 30.61 32.19 12.40
C ARG A 14 30.27 30.71 12.56
N ARG A 15 28.98 30.41 12.76
CA ARG A 15 28.47 29.07 12.48
C ARG A 15 28.64 28.87 10.98
N GLU A 16 29.72 28.22 10.57
CA GLU A 16 29.88 27.73 9.21
C GLU A 16 28.67 26.83 8.91
N GLY A 17 27.76 27.37 8.10
CA GLY A 17 26.58 26.66 7.65
C GLY A 17 27.02 25.39 6.94
N ARG A 18 26.65 24.24 7.52
CA ARG A 18 26.86 22.92 6.92
C ARG A 18 26.18 22.92 5.54
N ARG A 19 26.95 23.16 4.47
CA ARG A 19 26.44 23.10 3.09
C ARG A 19 25.91 21.69 2.86
N LEU A 20 24.59 21.57 2.68
CA LEU A 20 23.97 20.32 2.26
C LEU A 20 24.64 19.88 0.96
N ARG A 21 25.28 18.71 0.97
CA ARG A 21 25.82 18.10 -0.25
C ARG A 21 24.63 17.69 -1.12
N ARG A 22 24.44 18.40 -2.23
CA ARG A 22 23.44 18.05 -3.23
C ARG A 22 23.92 16.78 -3.93
N VAL A 23 23.20 15.68 -3.77
CA VAL A 23 23.42 14.48 -4.59
C VAL A 23 23.02 14.85 -6.02
N THR A 24 23.99 14.96 -6.92
CA THR A 24 23.82 15.43 -8.29
C THR A 24 23.33 14.29 -9.18
N ARG A 25 22.05 13.92 -9.05
CA ARG A 25 21.36 13.16 -10.11
C ARG A 25 20.45 14.12 -10.85
N PRO A 26 20.52 14.20 -12.20
CA PRO A 26 19.51 14.96 -12.96
C PRO A 26 18.11 14.43 -12.62
N PRO A 27 17.10 15.31 -12.55
CA PRO A 27 15.74 14.88 -12.24
C PRO A 27 15.26 13.91 -13.32
N PRO A 28 14.55 12.83 -12.95
CA PRO A 28 13.98 11.92 -13.93
C PRO A 28 13.00 12.68 -14.82
N THR A 29 13.12 12.48 -16.14
CA THR A 29 12.23 13.05 -17.17
C THR A 29 11.08 12.10 -17.45
N PHE A 30 9.95 12.62 -17.92
CA PHE A 30 8.84 11.81 -18.40
C PHE A 30 9.19 11.14 -19.73
N GLU A 31 8.95 9.83 -19.81
CA GLU A 31 9.24 9.00 -20.98
C GLU A 31 7.93 8.42 -21.58
N PRO A 32 7.93 8.00 -22.85
CA PRO A 32 6.80 7.27 -23.42
C PRO A 32 6.45 6.04 -22.58
N GLY A 33 5.17 5.87 -22.29
CA GLY A 33 4.64 4.79 -21.44
C GLY A 33 4.54 5.15 -19.96
N ASP A 34 5.15 6.25 -19.50
CA ASP A 34 4.99 6.73 -18.14
C ASP A 34 3.53 7.07 -17.82
N ARG A 35 3.14 6.78 -16.58
CA ARG A 35 1.88 7.30 -16.02
C ARG A 35 2.14 8.67 -15.40
N VAL A 36 1.30 9.63 -15.74
CA VAL A 36 1.34 10.99 -15.20
C VAL A 36 0.01 11.30 -14.54
N GLN A 37 0.09 11.81 -13.32
CA GLN A 37 -1.01 12.42 -12.62
C GLN A 37 -0.98 13.94 -12.84
N LEU A 38 -2.10 14.45 -13.35
CA LEU A 38 -2.34 15.85 -13.63
C LEU A 38 -3.31 16.40 -12.59
N SER A 39 -2.88 17.40 -11.81
CA SER A 39 -3.73 18.11 -10.86
C SER A 39 -4.15 19.47 -11.42
N ASP A 40 -5.45 19.73 -11.44
CA ASP A 40 -6.00 21.04 -11.81
C ASP A 40 -5.93 22.05 -10.63
N PRO A 41 -6.27 23.35 -10.83
CA PRO A 41 -6.27 24.34 -9.75
C PRO A 41 -7.29 24.10 -8.64
N LYS A 42 -8.24 23.17 -8.84
CA LYS A 42 -9.22 22.73 -7.83
C LYS A 42 -8.76 21.45 -7.12
N GLY A 43 -7.55 20.95 -7.40
CA GLY A 43 -7.01 19.71 -6.84
C GLY A 43 -7.63 18.44 -7.44
N ARG A 44 -8.33 18.53 -8.58
CA ARG A 44 -8.86 17.35 -9.27
C ARG A 44 -7.72 16.63 -9.97
N LEU A 45 -7.62 15.33 -9.68
CA LEU A 45 -6.57 14.46 -10.21
C LEU A 45 -7.07 13.72 -11.45
N HIS A 46 -6.23 13.68 -12.48
CA HIS A 46 -6.42 12.89 -13.69
C HIS A 46 -5.17 12.05 -13.94
N THR A 47 -5.34 10.77 -14.23
CA THR A 47 -4.21 9.87 -14.53
C THR A 47 -4.21 9.54 -16.01
N VAL A 48 -3.09 9.77 -16.69
CA VAL A 48 -2.89 9.48 -18.12
C VAL A 48 -1.61 8.69 -18.35
N ARG A 49 -1.59 7.86 -19.40
CA ARG A 49 -0.38 7.21 -19.90
C ARG A 49 0.16 8.01 -21.09
N LEU A 50 1.43 8.41 -21.01
CA LEU A 50 2.06 9.21 -22.05
C LEU A 50 2.40 8.38 -23.28
N GLU A 51 2.12 8.95 -24.43
CA GLU A 51 2.38 8.38 -25.75
C GLU A 51 2.62 9.54 -26.70
N ALA A 52 3.70 9.50 -27.47
CA ALA A 52 4.10 10.58 -28.36
C ALA A 52 3.00 10.89 -29.40
N GLY A 53 2.78 12.17 -29.68
CA GLY A 53 1.77 12.64 -30.64
C GLY A 53 0.31 12.49 -30.17
N LYS A 54 0.05 11.94 -28.98
CA LYS A 54 -1.31 11.85 -28.41
C LYS A 54 -1.64 13.05 -27.53
N SER A 55 -2.93 13.21 -27.24
CA SER A 55 -3.44 14.24 -26.35
C SER A 55 -4.46 13.70 -25.34
N PHE A 56 -4.39 14.23 -24.12
CA PHE A 56 -5.32 13.93 -23.05
C PHE A 56 -6.43 14.97 -23.02
N HIS A 57 -7.68 14.54 -23.08
CA HIS A 57 -8.84 15.43 -23.13
C HIS A 57 -9.51 15.56 -21.77
N THR A 58 -9.75 16.80 -21.35
CA THR A 58 -10.52 17.11 -20.15
C THR A 58 -11.69 18.02 -20.50
N HIS A 59 -12.61 18.21 -19.55
CA HIS A 59 -13.64 19.25 -19.62
C HIS A 59 -13.08 20.69 -19.72
N ARG A 60 -11.76 20.88 -19.56
CA ARG A 60 -11.06 22.17 -19.72
C ARG A 60 -10.05 22.12 -20.86
N GLY A 61 -10.35 21.39 -21.92
CA GLY A 61 -9.49 21.31 -23.12
C GLY A 61 -8.48 20.18 -23.08
N ALA A 62 -7.69 20.11 -24.14
CA ALA A 62 -6.73 19.04 -24.39
C ALA A 62 -5.33 19.43 -23.88
N ILE A 63 -4.54 18.44 -23.48
CA ILE A 63 -3.13 18.58 -23.10
C ILE A 63 -2.34 17.65 -24.02
N ALA A 64 -1.39 18.17 -24.79
CA ALA A 64 -0.56 17.33 -25.64
C ALA A 64 0.43 16.54 -24.76
N HIS A 65 0.62 15.25 -25.05
CA HIS A 65 1.60 14.44 -24.32
C HIS A 65 3.03 14.92 -24.60
N ASP A 66 3.28 15.46 -25.79
CA ASP A 66 4.58 16.00 -26.19
C ASP A 66 4.99 17.23 -25.35
N ASP A 67 4.04 17.93 -24.71
CA ASP A 67 4.32 19.01 -23.76
C ASP A 67 4.86 18.51 -22.41
N LEU A 68 4.77 17.20 -22.16
CA LEU A 68 5.22 16.50 -20.95
C LEU A 68 6.48 15.68 -21.21
N LEU A 69 6.55 14.97 -22.34
CA LEU A 69 7.66 14.08 -22.68
C LEU A 69 9.02 14.82 -22.67
N GLY A 70 10.04 14.17 -22.11
CA GLY A 70 11.39 14.71 -21.96
C GLY A 70 11.54 15.80 -20.87
N ARG A 71 10.45 16.20 -20.20
CA ARG A 71 10.49 17.19 -19.12
C ARG A 71 10.53 16.53 -17.73
N PRO A 72 11.08 17.20 -16.71
CA PRO A 72 11.09 16.67 -15.35
C PRO A 72 9.69 16.63 -14.72
N GLU A 73 9.56 15.89 -13.63
CA GLU A 73 8.37 15.92 -12.77
C GLU A 73 8.20 17.25 -12.04
N GLY A 74 6.97 17.54 -11.59
CA GLY A 74 6.65 18.74 -10.83
C GLY A 74 6.51 19.99 -11.70
N ILE A 75 6.28 19.82 -13.00
CA ILE A 75 6.10 20.91 -13.96
C ILE A 75 4.64 21.30 -14.09
N VAL A 76 4.41 22.52 -14.57
CA VAL A 76 3.09 22.98 -15.01
C VAL A 76 3.01 22.93 -16.53
N VAL A 77 1.92 22.36 -17.03
CA VAL A 77 1.51 22.39 -18.45
C VAL A 77 0.17 23.11 -18.58
N GLN A 78 -0.10 23.69 -19.74
CA GLN A 78 -1.38 24.35 -20.01
C GLN A 78 -2.20 23.50 -20.98
N SER A 79 -3.51 23.40 -20.72
CA SER A 79 -4.43 22.87 -21.71
C SER A 79 -4.71 23.88 -22.81
N THR A 80 -5.36 23.45 -23.89
CA THR A 80 -5.81 24.33 -24.99
C THR A 80 -6.77 25.45 -24.55
N SER A 81 -7.39 25.35 -23.38
CA SER A 81 -8.21 26.42 -22.80
C SER A 81 -7.43 27.39 -21.89
N GLY A 82 -6.11 27.21 -21.76
CA GLY A 82 -5.25 27.98 -20.86
C GLY A 82 -5.29 27.53 -19.39
N THR A 83 -5.97 26.42 -19.06
CA THR A 83 -5.98 25.91 -17.68
C THR A 83 -4.64 25.27 -17.35
N ALA A 84 -4.03 25.67 -16.24
CA ALA A 84 -2.79 25.09 -15.73
C ALA A 84 -3.00 23.75 -15.02
N TYR A 85 -2.13 22.78 -15.29
CA TYR A 85 -2.09 21.47 -14.65
C TYR A 85 -0.69 21.16 -14.12
N LEU A 86 -0.59 20.74 -12.86
CA LEU A 86 0.65 20.21 -12.27
C LEU A 86 0.81 18.74 -12.67
N ALA A 87 1.97 18.36 -13.20
CA ALA A 87 2.26 17.00 -13.66
C ALA A 87 3.32 16.31 -12.79
N VAL A 88 2.99 15.14 -12.26
CA VAL A 88 3.89 14.27 -11.46
C VAL A 88 3.63 12.80 -11.79
N ARG A 89 4.58 11.87 -11.56
CA ARG A 89 4.21 10.44 -11.55
C ARG A 89 3.32 10.14 -10.34
N PRO A 90 2.28 9.30 -10.50
CA PRO A 90 1.43 8.93 -9.38
C PRO A 90 2.22 8.11 -8.34
N LEU A 91 1.98 8.39 -7.06
CA LEU A 91 2.39 7.47 -6.00
C LEU A 91 1.59 6.18 -6.11
N LEU A 92 2.02 5.12 -5.42
CA LEU A 92 1.22 3.88 -5.36
C LEU A 92 -0.18 4.15 -4.78
N SER A 93 -0.27 5.00 -3.75
CA SER A 93 -1.54 5.40 -3.14
C SER A 93 -2.48 6.06 -4.15
N ASP A 94 -1.94 6.83 -5.08
CA ASP A 94 -2.71 7.54 -6.11
C ASP A 94 -3.14 6.59 -7.22
N TYR A 95 -2.23 5.68 -7.61
CA TYR A 95 -2.46 4.64 -8.59
C TYR A 95 -3.59 3.71 -8.15
N VAL A 96 -3.53 3.17 -6.92
CA VAL A 96 -4.53 2.24 -6.37
C VAL A 96 -5.94 2.82 -6.41
N LEU A 97 -6.08 4.12 -6.17
CA LEU A 97 -7.39 4.77 -6.16
C LEU A 97 -7.94 5.06 -7.56
N SER A 98 -7.08 5.14 -8.59
CA SER A 98 -7.45 5.49 -9.96
C SER A 98 -7.35 4.35 -10.97
N MET A 99 -6.79 3.20 -10.59
CA MET A 99 -6.65 2.05 -11.49
C MET A 99 -8.01 1.43 -11.86
N PRO A 100 -8.12 0.80 -13.04
CA PRO A 100 -9.28 -0.01 -13.40
C PRO A 100 -9.56 -1.07 -12.33
N ARG A 101 -10.84 -1.25 -11.98
CA ARG A 101 -11.26 -2.17 -10.90
C ARG A 101 -12.14 -3.27 -11.47
N GLY A 102 -11.72 -4.51 -11.30
CA GLY A 102 -12.58 -5.69 -11.45
C GLY A 102 -13.25 -6.07 -10.13
N ALA A 103 -12.50 -5.92 -9.04
CA ALA A 103 -12.93 -6.16 -7.66
C ALA A 103 -12.74 -4.90 -6.80
N ALA A 104 -13.36 -4.89 -5.61
CA ALA A 104 -13.04 -3.90 -4.58
C ALA A 104 -11.55 -3.95 -4.24
N VAL A 105 -10.94 -2.81 -3.97
CA VAL A 105 -9.50 -2.68 -3.73
C VAL A 105 -9.24 -2.46 -2.25
N ILE A 106 -8.16 -3.05 -1.74
CA ILE A 106 -7.62 -2.68 -0.42
C ILE A 106 -7.17 -1.22 -0.48
N TYR A 107 -7.64 -0.42 0.47
CA TYR A 107 -7.32 1.00 0.54
C TYR A 107 -5.86 1.20 0.98
N PRO A 108 -5.19 2.29 0.58
CA PRO A 108 -3.80 2.54 0.96
C PRO A 108 -3.54 2.51 2.47
N LYS A 109 -4.51 2.97 3.29
CA LYS A 109 -4.40 2.91 4.76
C LYS A 109 -4.24 1.48 5.27
N ASP A 110 -4.96 0.54 4.66
CA ASP A 110 -5.01 -0.86 5.08
C ASP A 110 -3.84 -1.63 4.48
N ALA A 111 -3.49 -1.37 3.21
CA ALA A 111 -2.28 -1.92 2.59
C ALA A 111 -1.02 -1.57 3.40
N GLY A 112 -0.93 -0.33 3.89
CA GLY A 112 0.17 0.09 4.78
C GLY A 112 0.18 -0.68 6.11
N GLN A 113 -0.98 -0.94 6.71
CA GLN A 113 -1.07 -1.79 7.90
C GLN A 113 -0.73 -3.26 7.61
N ILE A 114 -1.14 -3.81 6.47
CA ILE A 114 -0.80 -5.19 6.08
C ILE A 114 0.72 -5.34 5.94
N VAL A 115 1.38 -4.40 5.26
CA VAL A 115 2.84 -4.42 5.11
C VAL A 115 3.53 -4.27 6.47
N MET A 116 3.10 -3.31 7.29
CA MET A 116 3.75 -3.00 8.57
C MET A 116 3.45 -4.06 9.66
N MET A 117 2.18 -4.33 9.92
CA MET A 117 1.74 -5.27 10.97
C MET A 117 1.92 -6.72 10.56
N GLY A 118 1.91 -6.99 9.26
CA GLY A 118 2.35 -8.27 8.71
C GLY A 118 3.87 -8.40 8.67
N ASP A 119 4.64 -7.35 8.94
CA ASP A 119 6.11 -7.34 8.86
C ASP A 119 6.60 -7.92 7.51
N VAL A 120 6.09 -7.40 6.40
CA VAL A 120 6.54 -7.80 5.06
C VAL A 120 7.86 -7.09 4.78
N PHE A 121 8.96 -7.84 4.80
CA PHE A 121 10.31 -7.31 4.72
C PHE A 121 11.00 -7.64 3.39
N PRO A 122 12.07 -6.91 3.01
CA PRO A 122 12.86 -7.23 1.81
C PRO A 122 13.46 -8.65 1.88
N GLY A 123 13.15 -9.48 0.90
CA GLY A 123 13.52 -10.90 0.88
C GLY A 123 12.42 -11.85 1.34
N ALA A 124 11.29 -11.35 1.85
CA ALA A 124 10.21 -12.20 2.32
C ALA A 124 9.55 -13.00 1.19
N ARG A 125 9.19 -14.25 1.50
CA ARG A 125 8.34 -15.12 0.68
C ARG A 125 6.90 -14.97 1.15
N VAL A 126 6.03 -14.47 0.28
CA VAL A 126 4.65 -14.09 0.62
C VAL A 126 3.68 -14.86 -0.26
N ILE A 127 2.61 -15.36 0.34
CA ILE A 127 1.41 -15.81 -0.37
C ILE A 127 0.31 -14.76 -0.17
N GLU A 128 -0.38 -14.42 -1.25
CA GLU A 128 -1.60 -13.62 -1.26
C GLU A 128 -2.74 -14.46 -1.84
N ALA A 129 -3.90 -14.50 -1.21
CA ALA A 129 -5.11 -15.10 -1.77
C ALA A 129 -6.21 -14.05 -1.90
N GLY A 130 -6.68 -13.86 -3.12
CA GLY A 130 -7.49 -12.71 -3.52
C GLY A 130 -6.63 -11.62 -4.15
N ALA A 131 -6.06 -11.87 -5.34
CA ALA A 131 -5.34 -10.83 -6.08
C ALA A 131 -6.26 -9.66 -6.47
N GLY A 132 -7.53 -9.95 -6.78
CA GLY A 132 -8.56 -8.95 -7.06
C GLY A 132 -8.15 -8.03 -8.23
N SER A 133 -7.96 -6.75 -7.94
CA SER A 133 -7.49 -5.78 -8.94
C SER A 133 -5.98 -5.50 -8.88
N GLY A 134 -5.20 -6.19 -8.04
CA GLY A 134 -3.75 -6.07 -7.94
C GLY A 134 -3.23 -4.91 -7.05
N ALA A 135 -4.11 -4.25 -6.28
CA ALA A 135 -3.72 -3.13 -5.43
C ALA A 135 -2.75 -3.54 -4.31
N LEU A 136 -3.14 -4.56 -3.53
CA LEU A 136 -2.32 -5.08 -2.45
C LEU A 136 -1.08 -5.77 -3.01
N THR A 137 -1.22 -6.53 -4.10
CA THR A 137 -0.11 -7.13 -4.84
C THR A 137 0.99 -6.10 -5.14
N CYS A 138 0.66 -4.90 -5.63
CA CYS A 138 1.65 -3.85 -5.88
C CYS A 138 2.38 -3.40 -4.61
N ALA A 139 1.68 -3.30 -3.48
CA ALA A 139 2.28 -2.93 -2.20
C ALA A 139 3.21 -4.04 -1.66
N LEU A 140 2.77 -5.30 -1.75
CA LEU A 140 3.55 -6.46 -1.35
C LEU A 140 4.82 -6.61 -2.20
N LEU A 141 4.73 -6.49 -3.52
CA LEU A 141 5.88 -6.57 -4.43
C LEU A 141 6.93 -5.48 -4.13
N ARG A 142 6.50 -4.27 -3.80
CA ARG A 142 7.42 -3.22 -3.35
C ARG A 142 8.10 -3.56 -2.01
N ALA A 143 7.36 -4.16 -1.08
CA ALA A 143 7.87 -4.48 0.25
C ALA A 143 8.87 -5.66 0.24
N VAL A 144 8.58 -6.72 -0.53
CA VAL A 144 9.46 -7.89 -0.64
C VAL A 144 10.75 -7.61 -1.40
N GLY A 145 10.76 -6.56 -2.24
CA GLY A 145 11.94 -6.11 -2.96
C GLY A 145 12.52 -7.13 -3.94
N GLU A 146 13.77 -6.93 -4.34
CA GLU A 146 14.40 -7.70 -5.42
C GLU A 146 14.73 -9.15 -5.04
N GLN A 147 14.78 -9.49 -3.76
CA GLN A 147 15.16 -10.82 -3.28
C GLN A 147 14.02 -11.64 -2.69
N GLY A 148 12.83 -11.06 -2.56
CA GLY A 148 11.66 -11.79 -2.11
C GLY A 148 10.86 -12.37 -3.26
N SER A 149 9.71 -12.94 -2.93
CA SER A 149 8.77 -13.51 -3.91
C SER A 149 7.34 -13.39 -3.40
N LEU A 150 6.41 -13.17 -4.33
CA LEU A 150 4.98 -13.16 -4.07
C LEU A 150 4.29 -14.17 -4.99
N VAL A 151 3.53 -15.08 -4.38
CA VAL A 151 2.60 -15.96 -5.09
C VAL A 151 1.19 -15.50 -4.77
N SER A 152 0.46 -15.02 -5.78
CA SER A 152 -0.93 -14.58 -5.64
C SER A 152 -1.87 -15.61 -6.23
N TYR A 153 -2.94 -15.94 -5.52
CA TYR A 153 -4.03 -16.80 -5.97
C TYR A 153 -5.26 -15.97 -6.31
N GLU A 154 -5.87 -16.23 -7.46
CA GLU A 154 -7.14 -15.65 -7.87
C GLU A 154 -7.99 -16.69 -8.60
N ARG A 155 -9.21 -16.93 -8.12
CA ARG A 155 -10.11 -17.96 -8.66
C ARG A 155 -10.71 -17.56 -9.98
N ARG A 156 -10.93 -16.26 -10.15
CA ARG A 156 -11.64 -15.67 -11.27
C ARG A 156 -10.67 -15.21 -12.34
N GLU A 157 -10.70 -15.85 -13.50
CA GLU A 157 -9.80 -15.52 -14.60
C GLU A 157 -9.90 -14.05 -15.06
N ASP A 158 -11.10 -13.47 -15.06
CA ASP A 158 -11.31 -12.06 -15.38
C ASP A 158 -10.67 -11.10 -14.37
N PHE A 159 -10.70 -11.47 -13.08
CA PHE A 159 -10.01 -10.72 -12.03
C PHE A 159 -8.49 -10.93 -12.11
N ALA A 160 -8.03 -12.16 -12.37
CA ALA A 160 -6.62 -12.45 -12.57
C ALA A 160 -6.03 -11.65 -13.75
N ALA A 161 -6.77 -11.55 -14.86
CA ALA A 161 -6.38 -10.72 -16.01
C ALA A 161 -6.30 -9.23 -15.64
N THR A 162 -7.26 -8.74 -14.85
CA THR A 162 -7.27 -7.34 -14.36
C THR A 162 -6.09 -7.07 -13.43
N ALA A 163 -5.83 -7.94 -12.46
CA ALA A 163 -4.69 -7.85 -11.57
C ALA A 163 -3.38 -7.83 -12.35
N ARG A 164 -3.22 -8.74 -13.32
CA ARG A 164 -2.03 -8.80 -14.19
C ARG A 164 -1.81 -7.49 -14.94
N ALA A 165 -2.84 -7.01 -15.63
CA ALA A 165 -2.75 -5.76 -16.40
C ALA A 165 -2.43 -4.55 -15.51
N ASN A 166 -2.96 -4.49 -14.29
CA ASN A 166 -2.70 -3.40 -13.36
C ASN A 166 -1.28 -3.47 -12.76
N VAL A 167 -0.85 -4.63 -12.30
CA VAL A 167 0.48 -4.81 -11.72
C VAL A 167 1.57 -4.57 -12.77
N GLU A 168 1.44 -5.17 -13.96
CA GLU A 168 2.35 -4.88 -15.07
C GLU A 168 2.26 -3.41 -15.49
N SER A 169 1.04 -2.88 -15.45
CA SER A 169 0.69 -1.47 -15.57
C SER A 169 1.60 -0.56 -14.74
N PHE A 170 1.76 -0.92 -13.48
CA PHE A 170 2.41 -0.13 -12.46
C PHE A 170 3.93 -0.29 -12.47
N PHE A 171 4.43 -1.51 -12.70
CA PHE A 171 5.86 -1.81 -12.73
C PHE A 171 6.51 -1.62 -14.10
N GLY A 172 5.73 -1.37 -15.15
CA GLY A 172 6.23 -1.19 -16.52
C GLY A 172 6.50 -2.51 -17.25
N GLY A 173 5.92 -3.61 -16.80
CA GLY A 173 6.07 -4.94 -17.40
C GLY A 173 5.86 -6.07 -16.39
N VAL A 174 6.08 -7.31 -16.83
CA VAL A 174 6.00 -8.52 -15.98
C VAL A 174 6.97 -8.38 -14.81
N HIS A 175 6.45 -8.50 -13.59
CA HIS A 175 7.28 -8.42 -12.39
C HIS A 175 7.95 -9.78 -12.10
N PRO A 176 9.31 -9.86 -12.07
CA PRO A 176 10.02 -11.14 -11.99
C PRO A 176 9.86 -11.87 -10.65
N ARG A 177 9.39 -11.18 -9.62
CA ARG A 177 9.12 -11.76 -8.28
C ARG A 177 7.66 -12.07 -8.02
N TRP A 178 6.83 -12.00 -9.06
CA TRP A 178 5.41 -12.25 -8.94
C TRP A 178 4.99 -13.47 -9.75
N GLU A 179 4.33 -14.40 -9.08
CA GLU A 179 3.63 -15.50 -9.72
C GLU A 179 2.14 -15.37 -9.44
N LEU A 180 1.33 -15.22 -10.50
CA LEU A 180 -0.13 -15.19 -10.39
C LEU A 180 -0.70 -16.54 -10.84
N ARG A 181 -1.32 -17.25 -9.90
CA ARG A 181 -1.97 -18.56 -10.12
C ARG A 181 -3.47 -18.39 -10.21
N ILE A 182 -4.05 -18.88 -11.30
CA ILE A 182 -5.51 -18.96 -11.45
C ILE A 182 -5.98 -20.23 -10.75
N GLY A 183 -6.71 -20.08 -9.65
CA GLY A 183 -7.14 -21.20 -8.83
C GLY A 183 -7.35 -20.84 -7.36
N GLU A 184 -7.49 -21.87 -6.53
CA GLU A 184 -7.76 -21.73 -5.11
C GLU A 184 -6.48 -21.88 -4.29
N LEU A 185 -6.38 -21.12 -3.19
CA LEU A 185 -5.31 -21.32 -2.22
C LEU A 185 -5.37 -22.72 -1.58
N ALA A 186 -6.55 -23.35 -1.53
CA ALA A 186 -6.73 -24.68 -0.97
C ALA A 186 -5.80 -25.73 -1.60
N ASP A 187 -5.48 -25.58 -2.89
CA ASP A 187 -4.61 -26.48 -3.67
C ASP A 187 -3.13 -26.06 -3.64
N ASN A 188 -2.74 -25.20 -2.70
CA ASN A 188 -1.38 -24.67 -2.61
C ASN A 188 -0.34 -25.74 -2.29
N ASP A 189 0.73 -25.73 -3.06
CA ASP A 189 1.94 -26.55 -2.90
C ASP A 189 3.15 -25.75 -2.36
N VAL A 190 3.04 -24.43 -2.23
CA VAL A 190 4.13 -23.57 -1.74
C VAL A 190 4.24 -23.65 -0.22
N THR A 191 5.42 -23.97 0.28
CA THR A 191 5.73 -24.09 1.72
C THR A 191 6.93 -23.26 2.13
N ASP A 192 7.15 -23.16 3.44
CA ASP A 192 8.23 -22.38 4.06
C ASP A 192 8.16 -20.88 3.68
N VAL A 193 6.93 -20.34 3.66
CA VAL A 193 6.71 -18.91 3.41
C VAL A 193 6.74 -18.12 4.71
N ASP A 194 7.15 -16.86 4.60
CA ASP A 194 7.21 -15.93 5.72
C ASP A 194 5.83 -15.42 6.10
N ARG A 195 4.99 -15.15 5.09
CA ARG A 195 3.74 -14.41 5.23
C ARG A 195 2.64 -15.02 4.36
N VAL A 196 1.41 -15.01 4.87
CA VAL A 196 0.20 -15.32 4.12
C VAL A 196 -0.80 -14.19 4.34
N VAL A 197 -1.29 -13.58 3.27
CA VAL A 197 -2.33 -12.55 3.30
C VAL A 197 -3.60 -13.06 2.63
N LEU A 198 -4.73 -12.98 3.33
CA LEU A 198 -6.02 -13.50 2.89
C LEU A 198 -7.01 -12.33 2.74
N ASP A 199 -7.34 -11.97 1.50
CA ASP A 199 -8.39 -11.02 1.13
C ASP A 199 -9.47 -11.74 0.32
N MET A 200 -10.28 -12.53 1.02
CA MET A 200 -11.30 -13.38 0.42
C MET A 200 -12.55 -13.47 1.30
N LEU A 201 -13.64 -14.01 0.75
CA LEU A 201 -14.92 -14.07 1.45
C LEU A 201 -14.90 -15.02 2.65
N ASP A 202 -14.13 -16.11 2.57
CA ASP A 202 -14.13 -17.23 3.49
C ASP A 202 -12.71 -17.65 3.92
N PRO A 203 -11.90 -16.75 4.50
CA PRO A 203 -10.50 -17.04 4.85
C PRO A 203 -10.35 -18.18 5.88
N TRP A 204 -11.40 -18.50 6.64
CA TRP A 204 -11.42 -19.64 7.57
C TRP A 204 -11.29 -21.00 6.86
N ALA A 205 -11.69 -21.11 5.59
CA ALA A 205 -11.64 -22.36 4.85
C ALA A 205 -10.20 -22.82 4.54
N VAL A 206 -9.25 -21.88 4.55
CA VAL A 206 -7.86 -22.11 4.14
C VAL A 206 -6.86 -21.95 5.29
N ILE A 207 -7.33 -21.90 6.54
CA ILE A 207 -6.46 -21.77 7.73
C ILE A 207 -5.46 -22.93 7.79
N GLY A 208 -5.92 -24.16 7.53
CA GLY A 208 -5.03 -25.33 7.51
C GLY A 208 -3.96 -25.23 6.43
N THR A 209 -4.35 -24.83 5.23
CA THR A 209 -3.39 -24.63 4.13
C THR A 209 -2.39 -23.51 4.45
N ALA A 210 -2.84 -22.40 5.03
CA ALA A 210 -1.97 -21.33 5.49
C ALA A 210 -1.01 -21.79 6.60
N ALA A 211 -1.47 -22.62 7.54
CA ALA A 211 -0.66 -23.17 8.63
C ALA A 211 0.45 -24.10 8.13
N THR A 212 0.17 -24.87 7.06
CA THR A 212 1.12 -25.75 6.38
C THR A 212 2.12 -24.95 5.55
N ALA A 213 1.67 -23.90 4.87
CA ALA A 213 2.54 -23.06 4.05
C ALA A 213 3.53 -22.24 4.88
N LEU A 214 3.08 -21.71 6.02
CA LEU A 214 3.88 -20.82 6.88
C LEU A 214 4.97 -21.58 7.63
N ARG A 215 6.19 -21.03 7.62
CA ARG A 215 7.25 -21.45 8.54
C ARG A 215 6.89 -21.12 10.00
N PRO A 216 7.45 -21.82 11.00
CA PRO A 216 7.34 -21.43 12.40
C PRO A 216 7.71 -19.96 12.61
N GLY A 217 6.85 -19.21 13.31
CA GLY A 217 7.00 -17.78 13.54
C GLY A 217 6.55 -16.87 12.39
N GLY A 218 6.17 -17.42 11.24
CA GLY A 218 5.55 -16.71 10.12
C GLY A 218 4.21 -16.09 10.49
N VAL A 219 3.70 -15.19 9.65
CA VAL A 219 2.50 -14.38 9.97
C VAL A 219 1.38 -14.64 8.96
N VAL A 220 0.18 -14.90 9.47
CA VAL A 220 -1.05 -14.84 8.69
C VAL A 220 -1.75 -13.51 8.95
N ILE A 221 -2.23 -12.87 7.88
CA ILE A 221 -3.01 -11.64 7.91
C ILE A 221 -4.32 -11.88 7.16
N GLY A 222 -5.45 -11.72 7.84
CA GLY A 222 -6.77 -11.74 7.22
C GLY A 222 -7.36 -10.34 7.12
N TYR A 223 -7.94 -10.03 5.95
CA TYR A 223 -8.64 -8.79 5.68
C TYR A 223 -10.12 -9.12 5.44
N VAL A 224 -11.01 -8.70 6.36
CA VAL A 224 -12.42 -9.10 6.35
C VAL A 224 -13.37 -7.93 6.58
N ALA A 225 -14.41 -7.83 5.76
CA ALA A 225 -15.29 -6.67 5.74
C ALA A 225 -16.29 -6.64 6.92
N THR A 226 -16.80 -7.80 7.35
CA THR A 226 -17.87 -7.86 8.36
C THR A 226 -17.40 -8.38 9.71
N VAL A 227 -18.11 -7.99 10.77
CA VAL A 227 -17.87 -8.51 12.13
C VAL A 227 -18.14 -10.02 12.25
N THR A 228 -19.00 -10.57 11.40
CA THR A 228 -19.26 -12.03 11.36
C THR A 228 -18.10 -12.78 10.73
N GLN A 229 -17.50 -12.26 9.65
CA GLN A 229 -16.28 -12.80 9.07
C GLN A 229 -15.11 -12.69 10.06
N LEU A 230 -14.98 -11.53 10.73
CA LEU A 230 -13.99 -11.31 11.78
C LEU A 230 -14.09 -12.37 12.88
N SER A 231 -15.28 -12.54 13.46
CA SER A 231 -15.53 -13.52 14.52
C SER A 231 -15.13 -14.93 14.06
N ARG A 232 -15.61 -15.35 12.88
CA ARG A 232 -15.36 -16.69 12.34
C ARG A 232 -13.89 -16.96 12.05
N LEU A 233 -13.16 -15.98 11.50
CA LEU A 233 -11.73 -16.12 11.25
C LEU A 233 -10.93 -16.22 12.56
N VAL A 234 -11.23 -15.38 13.54
CA VAL A 234 -10.54 -15.37 14.84
C VAL A 234 -10.77 -16.68 15.60
N GLU A 235 -12.01 -17.16 15.69
CA GLU A 235 -12.26 -18.44 16.35
C GLU A 235 -11.68 -19.61 15.55
N GLY A 236 -11.76 -19.61 14.22
CA GLY A 236 -11.14 -20.65 13.40
C GLY A 236 -9.63 -20.75 13.59
N LEU A 237 -8.92 -19.61 13.72
CA LEU A 237 -7.49 -19.59 14.00
C LEU A 237 -7.17 -20.16 15.39
N ARG A 238 -8.02 -19.91 16.39
CA ARG A 238 -7.87 -20.44 17.75
C ARG A 238 -8.15 -21.94 17.80
N GLU A 239 -9.26 -22.37 17.21
CA GLU A 239 -9.68 -23.78 17.17
C GLU A 239 -8.66 -24.65 16.45
N HIS A 240 -8.03 -24.14 15.38
CA HIS A 240 -6.97 -24.85 14.70
C HIS A 240 -5.72 -25.07 15.59
N GLY A 241 -5.44 -24.16 16.53
CA GLY A 241 -4.38 -24.32 17.53
C GLY A 241 -2.94 -24.19 16.99
N ALA A 242 -2.74 -23.99 15.68
CA ALA A 242 -1.41 -23.82 15.08
C ALA A 242 -0.87 -22.39 15.19
N PHE A 243 -1.67 -21.44 15.67
CA PHE A 243 -1.35 -20.03 15.71
C PHE A 243 -1.35 -19.49 17.15
N MET A 244 -0.55 -18.45 17.38
CA MET A 244 -0.68 -17.60 18.55
C MET A 244 -2.05 -16.92 18.56
N GLU A 245 -2.44 -16.41 19.73
CA GLU A 245 -3.69 -15.67 19.91
C GLU A 245 -3.86 -14.57 18.84
N PRO A 246 -4.94 -14.64 18.03
CA PRO A 246 -5.17 -13.66 16.98
C PRO A 246 -5.40 -12.25 17.55
N ALA A 247 -4.80 -11.26 16.93
CA ALA A 247 -5.03 -9.85 17.20
C ALA A 247 -5.87 -9.23 16.08
N ALA A 248 -7.00 -8.63 16.43
CA ALA A 248 -7.90 -7.97 15.50
C ALA A 248 -7.96 -6.46 15.76
N PHE A 249 -7.98 -5.67 14.69
CA PHE A 249 -8.10 -4.22 14.77
C PHE A 249 -8.67 -3.63 13.47
N GLU A 250 -9.05 -2.36 13.53
CA GLU A 250 -9.42 -1.55 12.37
C GLU A 250 -8.75 -0.17 12.48
N THR A 251 -8.70 0.57 11.37
CA THR A 251 -8.12 1.92 11.35
C THR A 251 -9.04 2.93 10.69
N LEU A 252 -9.19 4.09 11.34
CA LEU A 252 -9.95 5.23 10.83
C LEU A 252 -8.97 6.34 10.40
N VAL A 253 -9.09 6.78 9.15
CA VAL A 253 -8.35 7.93 8.63
C VAL A 253 -9.33 9.07 8.41
N ARG A 254 -9.14 10.18 9.15
CA ARG A 254 -10.00 11.37 9.06
C ARG A 254 -9.22 12.55 8.47
N PRO A 255 -9.50 12.95 7.21
CA PRO A 255 -8.87 14.11 6.60
C PRO A 255 -9.21 15.41 7.34
N TRP A 256 -8.34 16.42 7.19
CA TRP A 256 -8.52 17.75 7.75
C TRP A 256 -8.57 18.80 6.65
N HIS A 257 -9.52 19.72 6.78
CA HIS A 257 -9.55 20.98 6.05
C HIS A 257 -8.62 21.96 6.77
N VAL A 258 -7.58 22.45 6.08
CA VAL A 258 -6.57 23.34 6.66
C VAL A 258 -6.36 24.55 5.74
N VAL A 259 -7.31 25.49 5.77
CA VAL A 259 -7.29 26.70 4.92
C VAL A 259 -7.46 27.96 5.78
N GLY A 260 -6.37 28.73 5.94
CA GLY A 260 -6.37 29.94 6.76
C GLY A 260 -6.81 29.65 8.19
N LEU A 261 -7.85 30.34 8.67
CA LEU A 261 -8.45 30.11 9.99
C LEU A 261 -9.42 28.90 10.03
N ALA A 262 -9.83 28.39 8.88
CA ALA A 262 -10.68 27.20 8.79
C ALA A 262 -9.81 25.94 8.91
N VAL A 263 -9.49 25.58 10.15
CA VAL A 263 -8.75 24.36 10.50
C VAL A 263 -9.67 23.42 11.28
N ARG A 264 -10.15 22.37 10.62
CA ARG A 264 -11.11 21.41 11.20
C ARG A 264 -11.07 20.07 10.44
N PRO A 265 -11.60 18.97 11.01
CA PRO A 265 -11.85 17.76 10.24
C PRO A 265 -12.73 18.02 9.01
N GLU A 266 -12.52 17.24 7.95
CA GLU A 266 -13.45 17.19 6.84
C GLU A 266 -14.82 16.67 7.31
N HIS A 267 -15.89 17.17 6.68
CA HIS A 267 -17.26 16.82 7.08
C HIS A 267 -17.65 15.38 6.72
N ARG A 268 -16.94 14.77 5.76
CA ARG A 268 -17.17 13.40 5.31
C ARG A 268 -15.87 12.61 5.40
N MET A 269 -15.99 11.34 5.77
CA MET A 269 -14.89 10.38 5.76
C MET A 269 -15.41 9.01 5.37
N VAL A 270 -14.50 8.14 4.93
CA VAL A 270 -14.78 6.71 4.82
C VAL A 270 -14.80 6.15 6.25
N ALA A 271 -15.97 5.71 6.70
CA ALA A 271 -16.16 5.25 8.07
C ALA A 271 -15.65 3.83 8.30
N HIS A 272 -15.65 2.98 7.26
CA HIS A 272 -15.22 1.58 7.35
C HIS A 272 -14.66 1.11 6.01
N THR A 273 -13.72 0.17 6.06
CA THR A 273 -13.26 -0.61 4.92
C THR A 273 -13.31 -2.10 5.27
N ALA A 274 -12.48 -2.51 6.22
CA ALA A 274 -12.42 -3.86 6.76
C ALA A 274 -11.71 -3.90 8.11
N PHE A 275 -11.81 -5.04 8.77
CA PHE A 275 -10.99 -5.42 9.91
C PHE A 275 -9.75 -6.16 9.42
N LEU A 276 -8.64 -5.99 10.14
CA LEU A 276 -7.44 -6.77 10.00
C LEU A 276 -7.31 -7.74 11.17
N VAL A 277 -7.00 -8.99 10.87
CA VAL A 277 -6.66 -10.03 11.83
C VAL A 277 -5.25 -10.49 11.57
N THR A 278 -4.42 -10.56 12.60
CA THR A 278 -3.04 -11.06 12.51
C THR A 278 -2.83 -12.18 13.52
N ALA A 279 -2.10 -13.22 13.12
CA ALA A 279 -1.65 -14.26 14.02
C ALA A 279 -0.30 -14.82 13.56
N ARG A 280 0.51 -15.28 14.52
CA ARG A 280 1.82 -15.89 14.22
C ARG A 280 1.73 -17.40 14.29
N ARG A 281 2.34 -18.09 13.34
CA ARG A 281 2.45 -19.55 13.31
C ARG A 281 3.32 -20.03 14.47
N LEU A 282 2.82 -20.98 15.26
CA LEU A 282 3.60 -21.71 16.27
C LEU A 282 4.58 -22.69 15.60
N ALA A 283 5.53 -23.24 16.34
CA ALA A 283 6.26 -24.41 15.84
C ALA A 283 5.41 -25.68 15.95
N ASP A 284 5.76 -26.72 15.20
CA ASP A 284 5.07 -28.00 15.26
C ASP A 284 5.17 -28.62 16.65
N GLY A 285 4.06 -29.19 17.14
CA GLY A 285 3.95 -29.77 18.48
C GLY A 285 3.94 -28.76 19.63
N VAL A 286 3.99 -27.45 19.36
CA VAL A 286 3.95 -26.42 20.41
C VAL A 286 2.52 -25.99 20.68
N THR A 287 2.10 -26.08 21.93
CA THR A 287 0.87 -25.47 22.43
C THR A 287 1.18 -24.12 23.08
N ALA A 288 0.47 -23.07 22.69
CA ALA A 288 0.61 -21.77 23.33
C ALA A 288 0.15 -21.82 24.81
N PRO A 289 0.79 -21.07 25.72
CA PRO A 289 0.31 -20.95 27.09
C PRO A 289 -1.13 -20.42 27.14
N ALA A 290 -1.96 -21.02 27.99
CA ALA A 290 -3.35 -20.60 28.16
C ALA A 290 -3.40 -19.14 28.65
N ARG A 291 -4.08 -18.27 27.90
CA ARG A 291 -4.38 -16.92 28.37
C ARG A 291 -5.41 -17.00 29.50
N GLN A 292 -5.09 -16.44 30.67
CA GLN A 292 -6.09 -16.19 31.69
C GLN A 292 -7.09 -15.16 31.16
N ARG A 293 -8.28 -15.63 30.77
CA ARG A 293 -9.43 -14.76 30.46
C ARG A 293 -10.30 -14.70 31.71
N ARG A 294 -10.77 -13.51 32.08
CA ARG A 294 -11.88 -13.42 33.03
C ARG A 294 -13.06 -14.17 32.39
N PRO A 295 -13.70 -15.11 33.11
CA PRO A 295 -14.86 -15.78 32.56
C PRO A 295 -15.88 -14.73 32.13
N ALA A 296 -16.43 -14.88 30.93
CA ALA A 296 -17.60 -14.10 30.55
C ALA A 296 -18.66 -14.37 31.63
N LYS A 297 -19.27 -13.32 32.18
CA LYS A 297 -20.47 -13.52 33.01
C LYS A 297 -21.44 -14.30 32.12
N SER A 298 -21.72 -15.54 32.50
CA SER A 298 -22.68 -16.38 31.81
C SER A 298 -23.92 -15.55 31.55
N ALA A 299 -24.34 -15.45 30.29
CA ALA A 299 -25.66 -14.95 29.98
C ALA A 299 -26.64 -15.92 30.64
N VAL A 300 -27.24 -15.48 31.74
CA VAL A 300 -28.38 -16.13 32.38
C VAL A 300 -29.59 -15.91 31.51
#